data_AF-A0A9D5H3W9-F1
#
_entry.id   AF-A0A9D5H3W9-F1
#
_cell.length_a   1.000
_cell.length_b   1.000
_cell.length_c   1.000
_cell.angle_alpha   90.00
_cell.angle_beta   90.00
_cell.angle_gamma   90.00
#
_symmetry.space_group_name_H-M   'P 1'
#
loop_
_entity.id
_entity.type
_entity.pdbx_description
1 polymer ?
#
loop_
_entity_poly.entity_id
_entity_poly.type
_entity_poly.pdbx_seq_one_letter_code
_entity_poly.pdbx_strand_id
1 'polypeptide(L)'
;MLDTTVPREDAQRLLIERDLFGREALNVISCEGSERVERPETYKQWQVRNLRAGFEQMPLDPDIMKRAKDRVKSNYHKDFVIDEDSRWMLQGWKGREECCCRVVHAKISESWDGDRKTLIRR
;
A
#
# COMPACT_ATOMS: atom_id res chain seq x y z
N MET A 1 -15.93 7.10 0.03
CA MET A 1 -15.32 7.92 1.09
C MET A 1 -15.64 9.40 0.90
N LEU A 2 -15.15 10.06 -0.16
CA LEU A 2 -15.27 11.52 -0.35
C LEU A 2 -16.70 12.06 -0.28
N ASP A 3 -17.66 11.33 -0.85
CA ASP A 3 -19.07 11.74 -0.83
C ASP A 3 -19.68 11.85 0.58
N THR A 4 -19.11 11.12 1.54
CA THR A 4 -19.56 11.10 2.93
C THR A 4 -18.81 12.11 3.80
N THR A 5 -17.61 12.54 3.38
CA THR A 5 -16.69 13.34 4.21
C THR A 5 -16.51 14.78 3.75
N VAL A 6 -16.77 15.09 2.48
CA VAL A 6 -16.52 16.42 1.90
C VAL A 6 -17.73 16.87 1.06
N PRO A 7 -18.20 18.13 1.20
CA PRO A 7 -19.25 18.68 0.36
C PRO A 7 -18.94 18.56 -1.13
N ARG A 8 -19.98 18.42 -1.96
CA ARG A 8 -19.83 18.18 -3.41
C ARG A 8 -19.20 19.36 -4.15
N GLU A 9 -19.49 20.58 -3.71
CA GLU A 9 -18.99 21.81 -4.34
C GLU A 9 -17.59 22.22 -3.89
N ASP A 10 -16.96 21.39 -3.06
CA ASP A 10 -15.58 21.62 -2.63
C ASP A 10 -14.63 21.45 -3.82
N ALA A 11 -13.90 22.52 -4.16
CA ALA A 11 -12.97 22.51 -5.27
C ALA A 11 -11.83 21.50 -5.10
N GLN A 12 -11.39 21.23 -3.86
CA GLN A 12 -10.33 20.26 -3.58
C GLN A 12 -10.84 18.84 -3.81
N ARG A 13 -12.09 18.54 -3.43
CA ARG A 13 -12.74 17.27 -3.76
C ARG A 13 -12.77 17.03 -5.26
N LEU A 14 -13.21 18.03 -6.04
CA LEU A 14 -13.28 17.93 -7.50
C LEU A 14 -11.90 17.67 -8.13
N LEU A 15 -10.85 18.31 -7.62
CA LEU A 15 -9.48 18.06 -8.09
C LEU A 15 -9.04 16.63 -7.79
N ILE A 16 -9.31 16.10 -6.59
CA ILE A 16 -8.96 14.72 -6.24
C ILE A 16 -9.74 13.72 -7.11
N GLU A 17 -11.06 13.90 -7.24
CA GLU A 17 -11.91 13.00 -8.04
C GLU A 17 -11.50 13.00 -9.51
N ARG A 18 -11.21 14.16 -10.11
CA ARG A 18 -10.84 14.28 -11.52
C ARG A 18 -9.40 13.85 -11.78
N ASP A 19 -8.45 14.42 -11.07
CA ASP A 19 -7.04 14.35 -11.44
C ASP A 19 -6.29 13.17 -10.83
N LEU A 20 -6.77 12.63 -9.71
CA LEU A 20 -6.21 11.43 -9.11
C LEU A 20 -7.03 10.21 -9.55
N PHE A 21 -8.24 10.05 -9.01
CA PHE A 21 -9.04 8.86 -9.25
C PHE A 21 -9.51 8.74 -10.70
N GLY A 22 -9.89 9.85 -11.34
CA GLY A 22 -10.31 9.84 -12.74
C GLY A 22 -9.19 9.39 -13.68
N ARG A 23 -7.95 9.80 -13.44
CA ARG A 23 -6.79 9.38 -14.26
C ARG A 23 -6.44 7.92 -14.05
N GLU A 24 -6.44 7.45 -12.79
CA GLU A 24 -6.20 6.05 -12.47
C GLU A 24 -7.28 5.15 -13.09
N ALA A 25 -8.55 5.52 -12.95
CA ALA A 25 -9.68 4.78 -13.52
C ALA A 25 -9.60 4.73 -15.05
N LEU A 26 -9.28 5.85 -15.71
CA LEU A 26 -9.06 5.86 -17.15
C LEU A 26 -7.91 4.93 -17.54
N ASN A 27 -6.76 4.98 -16.85
CA ASN A 27 -5.64 4.10 -17.18
C ASN A 27 -6.01 2.62 -17.05
N VAL A 28 -6.73 2.24 -15.99
CA VAL A 28 -7.14 0.85 -15.75
C VAL A 28 -8.18 0.38 -16.77
N ILE A 29 -9.10 1.24 -17.21
CA ILE A 29 -10.21 0.87 -18.11
C ILE A 29 -9.82 0.94 -19.59
N SER A 30 -9.08 1.96 -20.01
CA SER A 30 -8.84 2.23 -21.44
C SER A 30 -7.47 1.81 -21.95
N CYS A 31 -6.47 1.70 -21.08
CA CYS A 31 -5.11 1.34 -21.50
C CYS A 31 -4.89 -0.18 -21.37
N GLU A 32 -4.18 -0.75 -22.35
CA GLU A 32 -3.84 -2.18 -22.37
C GLU A 32 -2.34 -2.39 -22.54
N GLY A 33 -1.86 -3.60 -22.25
CA GLY A 33 -0.45 -3.96 -22.46
C GLY A 33 0.53 -2.98 -21.80
N SER A 34 1.52 -2.50 -22.55
CA SER A 34 2.54 -1.56 -22.07
C SER A 34 2.02 -0.15 -21.77
N GLU A 35 0.86 0.23 -22.31
CA GLU A 35 0.27 1.56 -22.07
C GLU A 35 -0.44 1.63 -20.71
N ARG A 36 -0.83 0.48 -20.15
CA ARG A 36 -1.39 0.41 -18.80
C ARG A 36 -0.29 0.45 -17.75
N VAL A 37 -0.21 1.60 -17.09
CA VAL A 37 0.75 1.92 -16.03
C VAL A 37 0.21 1.46 -14.68
N GLU A 38 -1.04 1.77 -14.38
CA GLU A 38 -1.70 1.41 -13.13
C GLU A 38 -2.10 -0.06 -13.15
N ARG A 39 -1.48 -0.84 -12.26
CA ARG A 39 -1.72 -2.28 -12.11
C ARG A 39 -1.87 -2.62 -10.63
N PRO A 40 -2.98 -2.20 -10.01
CA PRO A 40 -3.23 -2.53 -8.61
C PRO A 40 -3.29 -4.05 -8.45
N GLU A 41 -2.51 -4.54 -7.50
CA GLU A 41 -2.44 -5.94 -7.12
C GLU A 41 -2.83 -6.09 -5.67
N THR A 42 -3.36 -7.27 -5.32
CA THR A 42 -3.70 -7.57 -3.93
C THR A 42 -2.43 -7.65 -3.06
N TYR A 43 -2.56 -7.32 -1.77
CA TYR A 43 -1.44 -7.43 -0.83
C TYR A 43 -0.84 -8.86 -0.77
N LYS A 44 -1.67 -9.88 -1.03
CA LYS A 44 -1.25 -11.28 -1.11
C LYS A 44 -0.33 -11.55 -2.31
N GLN A 45 -0.61 -10.94 -3.47
CA GLN A 45 0.28 -11.02 -4.64
C GLN A 45 1.61 -10.32 -4.36
N TRP A 46 1.56 -9.13 -3.76
CA TRP A 46 2.76 -8.42 -3.32
C TRP A 46 3.60 -9.22 -2.32
N GLN A 47 2.96 -9.92 -1.39
CA GLN A 47 3.65 -10.83 -0.47
C GLN A 47 4.43 -11.91 -1.21
N VAL A 48 3.82 -12.56 -2.21
CA VAL A 48 4.51 -13.58 -3.02
C VAL A 48 5.68 -12.97 -3.79
N ARG A 49 5.54 -11.75 -4.34
CA ARG A 49 6.62 -11.06 -5.07
C ARG A 49 7.78 -10.69 -4.16
N ASN A 50 7.50 -10.14 -2.99
CA ASN A 50 8.52 -9.79 -1.99
C ASN A 50 9.30 -11.02 -1.54
N LEU A 51 8.62 -12.13 -1.26
CA LEU A 51 9.27 -13.39 -0.89
C LEU A 51 10.14 -13.94 -2.02
N ARG A 52 9.67 -13.89 -3.27
CA ARG A 52 10.44 -14.34 -4.44
C ARG A 52 11.69 -13.50 -4.68
N ALA A 53 11.64 -12.21 -4.37
CA ALA A 53 12.78 -11.31 -4.43
C ALA A 53 13.67 -11.35 -3.17
N GLY A 54 13.46 -12.32 -2.27
CA GLY A 54 14.31 -12.53 -1.09
C GLY A 54 14.10 -11.53 0.05
N PHE A 55 13.04 -10.71 0.00
CA PHE A 55 12.71 -9.80 1.09
C PHE A 55 12.07 -10.55 2.26
N GLU A 56 12.38 -10.09 3.47
CA GLU A 56 11.76 -10.58 4.70
C GLU A 56 10.76 -9.56 5.27
N GLN A 57 9.62 -10.07 5.72
CA GLN A 57 8.57 -9.26 6.32
C GLN A 57 8.86 -8.96 7.77
N MET A 58 8.99 -7.67 8.09
CA MET A 58 9.17 -7.23 9.46
C MET A 58 7.82 -7.22 10.20
N PRO A 59 7.80 -7.52 11.52
CA PRO A 59 6.65 -7.21 12.35
C PRO A 59 6.40 -5.70 12.36
N LEU A 60 5.13 -5.31 12.40
CA LEU A 60 4.76 -3.91 12.57
C LEU A 60 5.02 -3.51 14.02
N ASP A 61 5.50 -2.29 14.21
CA ASP A 61 5.69 -1.73 15.54
C ASP A 61 4.31 -1.48 16.19
N PRO A 62 4.03 -2.10 17.36
CA PRO A 62 2.74 -1.95 18.04
C PRO A 62 2.41 -0.49 18.41
N ASP A 63 3.41 0.32 18.74
CA ASP A 63 3.22 1.73 19.09
C ASP A 63 2.84 2.56 17.87
N ILE A 64 3.43 2.25 16.71
CA ILE A 64 3.04 2.87 15.44
C ILE A 64 1.61 2.48 15.06
N MET A 65 1.27 1.19 15.18
CA MET A 65 -0.10 0.70 14.93
C MET A 65 -1.12 1.38 15.84
N LYS A 66 -0.80 1.51 17.13
CA LYS A 66 -1.66 2.19 18.10
C LYS A 66 -1.86 3.67 17.74
N ARG A 67 -0.78 4.40 17.48
CA ARG A 67 -0.84 5.81 17.06
C ARG A 67 -1.65 6.00 15.79
N ALA A 68 -1.51 5.10 14.81
CA ALA A 68 -2.27 5.14 13.57
C ALA A 68 -3.77 4.93 13.83
N LYS A 69 -4.13 3.91 14.62
CA LYS A 69 -5.52 3.63 15.01
C LYS A 69 -6.13 4.79 15.80
N ASP A 70 -5.39 5.37 16.74
CA ASP A 70 -5.86 6.49 17.56
C ASP A 70 -6.11 7.75 16.72
N ARG A 71 -5.20 8.05 15.77
CA ARG A 71 -5.35 9.18 14.84
C ARG A 71 -6.56 9.02 13.92
N VAL A 72 -6.84 7.81 13.46
CA VAL A 72 -8.03 7.51 12.67
C VAL A 72 -9.30 7.73 13.49
N LYS A 73 -9.34 7.23 14.72
CA LYS A 73 -10.49 7.41 15.61
C LYS A 73 -10.78 8.87 15.94
N SER A 74 -9.75 9.70 16.08
CA SER A 74 -9.92 11.10 16.48
C SER A 74 -10.20 12.05 15.32
N ASN A 75 -9.64 11.80 14.13
CA ASN A 75 -9.60 12.79 13.05
C ASN A 75 -10.34 12.37 11.78
N TYR A 76 -10.78 11.10 11.67
CA TYR A 76 -11.39 10.57 10.46
C TYR A 76 -12.81 10.07 10.72
N HIS A 77 -13.53 9.82 9.63
CA HIS A 77 -14.88 9.28 9.69
C HIS A 77 -14.87 7.85 10.27
N LYS A 78 -15.90 7.51 11.06
CA LYS A 78 -16.05 6.23 11.78
C LYS A 78 -15.94 4.96 10.91
N ASP A 79 -16.23 5.11 9.63
CA ASP A 79 -16.17 4.00 8.65
C ASP A 79 -14.75 3.76 8.11
N PHE A 80 -13.81 4.66 8.40
CA PHE A 80 -12.40 4.48 8.09
C PHE A 80 -11.74 3.67 9.19
N VAL A 81 -11.14 2.53 8.83
CA VAL A 81 -10.60 1.56 9.78
C VAL A 81 -9.18 1.21 9.38
N ILE A 82 -8.31 1.06 10.39
CA ILE A 82 -6.99 0.46 10.24
C ILE A 82 -6.99 -0.88 10.96
N ASP A 83 -6.59 -1.92 10.24
CA ASP A 83 -6.45 -3.28 10.78
C ASP A 83 -5.07 -3.87 10.49
N GLU A 84 -4.78 -5.01 11.09
CA GLU A 84 -3.57 -5.78 10.84
C GLU A 84 -3.91 -7.20 10.40
N ASP A 85 -3.42 -7.60 9.22
CA ASP A 85 -3.48 -9.00 8.77
C ASP A 85 -2.09 -9.46 8.34
N SER A 86 -1.62 -10.58 8.89
CA SER A 86 -0.39 -11.22 8.44
C SER A 86 0.81 -10.24 8.41
N ARG A 87 0.86 -9.34 9.41
CA ARG A 87 1.77 -8.17 9.58
C ARG A 87 1.76 -7.12 8.45
N TRP A 88 0.67 -7.06 7.68
CA TRP A 88 0.30 -5.93 6.83
C TRP A 88 -0.59 -4.98 7.60
N MET A 89 -0.39 -3.68 7.42
CA MET A 89 -1.33 -2.66 7.88
C MET A 89 -2.38 -2.46 6.78
N LEU A 90 -3.64 -2.79 7.05
CA LEU A 90 -4.74 -2.65 6.12
C LEU A 90 -5.51 -1.36 6.45
N GLN A 91 -5.73 -0.53 5.45
CA GLN A 91 -6.55 0.67 5.53
C GLN A 91 -7.82 0.42 4.73
N GLY A 92 -8.98 0.61 5.36
CA GLY A 92 -10.26 0.29 4.76
C GLY A 92 -11.36 1.29 5.01
N TRP A 93 -12.38 1.23 4.17
CA TRP A 93 -13.59 2.03 4.23
C TRP A 93 -14.83 1.12 4.18
N LYS A 94 -15.72 1.22 5.17
CA LYS A 94 -16.96 0.41 5.26
C LYS A 94 -16.72 -1.11 5.06
N GLY A 95 -15.64 -1.63 5.64
CA GLY A 95 -15.26 -3.04 5.56
C GLY A 95 -14.64 -3.46 4.22
N ARG A 96 -14.32 -2.52 3.32
CA ARG A 96 -13.53 -2.77 2.11
C ARG A 96 -12.11 -2.32 2.33
N GLU A 97 -11.15 -3.14 1.91
CA GLU A 97 -9.74 -2.78 1.88
C GLU A 97 -9.49 -1.79 0.74
N GLU A 98 -8.98 -0.60 1.06
CA GLU A 98 -8.63 0.44 0.09
C GLU A 98 -7.11 0.40 -0.20
N CYS A 99 -6.29 0.31 0.86
CA CYS A 99 -4.83 0.29 0.76
C CYS A 99 -4.20 -0.67 1.76
N CYS A 100 -3.02 -1.18 1.42
CA CYS A 100 -2.20 -1.99 2.32
C CYS A 100 -0.78 -1.41 2.41
N CYS A 101 -0.19 -1.43 3.60
CA CYS A 101 1.17 -0.95 3.82
C CYS A 101 1.99 -1.99 4.59
N ARG A 102 3.27 -2.08 4.25
CA ARG A 102 4.20 -3.01 4.89
C ARG A 102 5.64 -2.51 4.82
N VAL A 103 6.39 -2.84 5.87
CA VAL A 103 7.84 -2.72 5.92
C VAL A 103 8.49 -4.07 5.57
N VAL A 104 9.41 -4.05 4.62
CA VAL A 104 10.24 -5.21 4.25
C VAL A 104 11.71 -4.86 4.39
N HIS A 105 12.53 -5.84 4.76
CA HIS A 105 13.99 -5.70 4.79
C HIS A 105 14.62 -6.56 3.69
N ALA A 106 15.62 -6.02 3.00
CA ALA A 106 16.39 -6.76 2.01
C ALA A 106 17.39 -7.68 2.73
N LYS A 107 17.40 -8.97 2.41
CA LYS A 107 18.52 -9.84 2.79
C LYS A 107 19.67 -9.61 1.82
N ILE A 108 20.72 -8.94 2.27
CA ILE A 108 22.01 -8.99 1.57
C ILE A 108 22.65 -10.32 1.95
N SER A 109 22.63 -11.30 1.05
CA SER A 109 23.43 -12.51 1.21
C SER A 109 24.86 -12.20 0.78
N GLU A 110 25.77 -11.98 1.73
CA GLU A 110 27.21 -12.04 1.44
C GLU A 110 27.60 -13.52 1.30
N SER A 111 27.93 -13.99 0.10
CA SER A 111 28.61 -15.27 -0.07
C SER A 111 30.12 -15.05 0.01
N TRP A 112 30.74 -15.64 1.02
CA TRP A 112 32.20 -15.63 1.19
C TRP A 112 32.79 -16.75 0.34
N ASP A 113 33.46 -16.41 -0.76
CA ASP A 113 34.23 -17.36 -1.57
C ASP A 113 35.66 -16.83 -1.74
N GLY A 114 36.49 -17.17 -0.75
CA GLY A 114 37.97 -17.18 -0.78
C GLY A 114 38.72 -15.87 -1.00
N ASP A 115 38.39 -15.10 -2.04
CA ASP A 115 39.24 -13.98 -2.50
C ASP A 115 38.49 -12.85 -3.26
N ARG A 116 37.17 -12.93 -3.48
CA ARG A 116 36.40 -11.84 -4.11
C ARG A 116 35.03 -11.64 -3.47
N LYS A 117 34.78 -10.44 -2.93
CA LYS A 117 33.43 -9.99 -2.56
C LYS A 117 32.61 -9.82 -3.84
N THR A 118 31.81 -10.81 -4.19
CA THR A 118 30.80 -10.65 -5.26
C THR A 118 29.49 -10.26 -4.60
N LEU A 119 29.02 -9.04 -4.86
CA LEU A 119 27.67 -8.60 -4.48
C LEU A 119 26.67 -9.37 -5.36
N ILE A 120 26.09 -10.44 -4.83
CA ILE A 120 25.00 -11.14 -5.49
C ILE A 120 23.70 -10.47 -5.05
N ARG A 121 23.14 -9.61 -5.91
CA ARG A 121 21.71 -9.28 -5.88
C ARG A 121 20.98 -10.49 -6.47
N ARG A 122 20.32 -11.28 -5.62
CA ARG A 122 19.35 -12.29 -6.10
C ARG A 122 18.04 -11.62 -6.48
#